data_AF-A0A2D6YWP4-F1
#
_entry.id   AF-A0A2D6YWP4-F1
#
_cell.length_a   1.000
_cell.length_b   1.000
_cell.length_c   1.000
_cell.angle_alpha   90.00
_cell.angle_beta   90.00
_cell.angle_gamma   90.00
#
_symmetry.space_group_name_H-M   'P 1'
#
loop_
_entity.id
_entity.type
_entity.pdbx_description
1 polymer ?
#
loop_
_entity_poly.entity_id
_entity_poly.type
_entity_poly.pdbx_seq_one_letter_code
_entity_poly.pdbx_strand_id
1 'polypeptide(L)'
;MRSTLNLLTILTLGILILGGWRVYADARQEDRMISIARIAKERLHSEIRLRSALDGNAVTTQGWVRDVPIEWFHPVPMNPWFESTDRPWLEVAAPRDGRRREPREIAISRPDQAAWWFNPGNGEVRARVPQLATSAATQALYDLVNH
;
A
#
# COMPACT_ATOMS: atom_id res chain seq x y z
N MET A 1 5.40 -39.82 37.66
CA MET A 1 6.05 -38.47 37.65
C MET A 1 6.96 -38.23 36.44
N ARG A 2 7.82 -39.17 36.01
CA ARG A 2 8.65 -38.97 34.80
C ARG A 2 7.84 -38.81 33.49
N SER A 3 6.77 -39.59 33.33
CA SER A 3 5.92 -39.53 32.13
C SER A 3 5.12 -38.22 31.99
N THR A 4 4.69 -37.62 33.10
CA THR A 4 3.98 -36.33 33.10
C THR A 4 4.91 -35.16 32.79
N LEU A 5 6.17 -35.24 33.27
CA LEU A 5 7.19 -34.24 32.97
C LEU A 5 7.58 -34.25 31.47
N ASN A 6 7.71 -35.44 30.89
CA ASN A 6 8.01 -35.62 29.46
C ASN A 6 6.86 -35.11 28.58
N LEU A 7 5.61 -35.34 29.00
CA LEU A 7 4.44 -34.87 28.27
C LEU A 7 4.38 -33.34 28.25
N LEU A 8 4.64 -32.69 29.40
CA LEU A 8 4.70 -31.23 29.52
C LEU A 8 5.82 -30.60 28.69
N THR A 9 7.00 -31.23 28.63
CA THR A 9 8.13 -30.73 27.82
C THR A 9 7.85 -30.82 26.34
N ILE A 10 7.26 -31.92 25.86
CA ILE A 10 6.87 -32.07 24.45
C ILE A 10 5.80 -31.03 24.08
N LEU A 11 4.84 -30.78 24.97
CA LEU A 11 3.76 -29.81 24.74
C LEU A 11 4.30 -28.37 24.67
N THR A 12 5.22 -27.99 25.57
CA THR A 12 5.87 -26.67 25.54
C THR A 12 6.74 -26.51 24.30
N LEU A 13 7.50 -27.54 23.92
CA LEU A 13 8.31 -27.50 22.70
C LEU A 13 7.43 -27.38 21.44
N GLY A 14 6.30 -28.08 21.40
CA GLY A 14 5.32 -27.99 20.32
C GLY A 14 4.73 -26.59 20.19
N ILE A 15 4.35 -25.95 21.30
CA ILE A 15 3.84 -24.56 21.32
C ILE A 15 4.90 -23.58 20.84
N LEU A 16 6.16 -23.74 21.26
CA LEU A 16 7.27 -22.86 20.84
C LEU A 16 7.57 -23.00 19.34
N ILE A 17 7.58 -24.23 18.81
CA ILE A 17 7.82 -24.48 17.38
C ILE A 17 6.66 -23.92 16.55
N LEU A 18 5.40 -24.17 16.94
CA LEU A 18 4.23 -23.66 16.24
C LEU A 18 4.13 -22.13 16.32
N GLY A 19 4.40 -21.54 17.48
CA GLY A 19 4.43 -20.10 17.68
C GLY A 19 5.54 -19.43 16.86
N GLY A 20 6.74 -20.01 16.86
CA GLY A 20 7.87 -19.54 16.07
C GLY A 20 7.61 -19.60 14.56
N TRP A 21 7.00 -20.69 14.08
CA TRP A 21 6.62 -20.82 12.67
C TRP A 21 5.60 -19.76 12.27
N ARG A 22 4.56 -19.52 13.09
CA ARG A 22 3.51 -18.55 12.77
C ARG A 22 4.06 -17.13 12.64
N VAL A 23 4.90 -16.70 13.59
CA VAL A 23 5.56 -15.39 13.54
C VAL A 23 6.46 -15.27 12.30
N TYR A 24 7.19 -16.34 11.96
CA TYR A 24 8.05 -16.35 10.78
C TYR A 24 7.25 -16.26 9.47
N ALA A 25 6.11 -16.96 9.39
CA ALA A 25 5.24 -16.94 8.23
C ALA A 25 4.54 -15.59 8.06
N ASP A 26 4.10 -14.97 9.16
CA ASP A 26 3.44 -13.66 9.14
C ASP A 26 4.40 -12.56 8.65
N ALA A 27 5.66 -12.54 9.14
CA ALA A 27 6.67 -11.60 8.68
C ALA A 27 6.96 -11.72 7.16
N ARG A 28 7.09 -12.96 6.66
CA ARG A 28 7.27 -13.24 5.22
C ARG A 28 6.07 -12.81 4.38
N GLN A 29 4.86 -12.81 4.94
CA GLN A 29 3.68 -12.33 4.24
C GLN A 29 3.72 -10.81 4.14
N GLU A 30 4.00 -10.11 5.23
CA GLU A 30 4.09 -8.65 5.26
C GLU A 30 5.14 -8.10 4.27
N ASP A 31 6.35 -8.68 4.25
CA ASP A 31 7.40 -8.32 3.30
C ASP A 31 6.96 -8.48 1.84
N ARG A 32 6.22 -9.56 1.55
CA ARG A 32 5.65 -9.79 0.21
C ARG A 32 4.60 -8.73 -0.14
N MET A 33 3.72 -8.36 0.80
CA MET A 33 2.72 -7.31 0.56
C MET A 33 3.39 -5.96 0.30
N ILE A 34 4.41 -5.59 1.10
CA ILE A 34 5.17 -4.35 0.93
C ILE A 34 5.83 -4.31 -0.45
N SER A 35 6.54 -5.38 -0.83
CA SER A 35 7.21 -5.45 -2.15
C SER A 35 6.23 -5.37 -3.31
N ILE A 36 5.09 -6.08 -3.25
CA ILE A 36 4.05 -6.03 -4.28
C ILE A 36 3.48 -4.60 -4.38
N ALA A 37 3.16 -3.97 -3.26
CA ALA A 37 2.66 -2.60 -3.22
C ALA A 37 3.66 -1.61 -3.83
N ARG A 38 4.95 -1.74 -3.51
CA ARG A 38 6.01 -0.90 -4.07
C ARG A 38 6.12 -1.06 -5.59
N ILE A 39 6.14 -2.29 -6.09
CA ILE A 39 6.21 -2.56 -7.54
C ILE A 39 4.97 -1.98 -8.25
N ALA A 40 3.78 -2.18 -7.69
CA ALA A 40 2.54 -1.64 -8.24
C ALA A 40 2.55 -0.10 -8.27
N LYS A 41 3.04 0.54 -7.20
CA LYS A 41 3.23 2.00 -7.10
C LYS A 41 4.18 2.53 -8.18
N GLU A 42 5.33 1.89 -8.36
CA GLU A 42 6.32 2.32 -9.36
C GLU A 42 5.78 2.16 -10.79
N ARG A 43 5.03 1.09 -11.05
CA ARG A 43 4.36 0.91 -12.34
C ARG A 43 3.32 1.99 -12.59
N LEU A 44 2.49 2.30 -11.58
CA LEU A 44 1.50 3.36 -11.63
C LEU A 44 2.16 4.71 -11.95
N HIS A 45 3.20 5.07 -11.21
CA HIS A 45 3.94 6.32 -11.40
C HIS A 45 4.59 6.37 -12.79
N SER A 46 5.22 5.30 -13.25
CA SER A 46 5.88 5.27 -14.56
C SER A 46 4.91 5.50 -15.71
N GLU A 47 3.73 4.87 -15.69
CA GLU A 47 2.70 5.08 -16.72
C GLU A 47 2.15 6.51 -16.67
N ILE A 48 1.84 7.04 -15.48
CA ILE A 48 1.39 8.43 -15.32
C ILE A 48 2.43 9.39 -15.89
N ARG A 49 3.71 9.17 -15.61
CA ARG A 49 4.80 10.00 -16.12
C ARG A 49 4.92 9.93 -17.63
N LEU A 50 4.81 8.73 -18.21
CA LEU A 50 4.79 8.53 -19.65
C LEU A 50 3.61 9.30 -20.29
N ARG A 51 2.40 9.12 -19.76
CA ARG A 51 1.16 9.76 -20.26
C ARG A 51 1.19 11.27 -20.12
N SER A 52 1.88 11.78 -19.10
CA SER A 52 2.09 13.21 -18.89
C SER A 52 3.03 13.83 -19.92
N ALA A 53 3.96 13.04 -20.48
CA ALA A 53 4.88 13.49 -21.52
C ALA A 53 4.32 13.36 -22.94
N LEU A 54 3.24 12.60 -23.14
CA LEU A 54 2.58 12.44 -24.44
C LEU A 54 1.59 13.57 -24.69
N ASP A 55 1.53 14.03 -25.94
CA ASP A 55 0.53 15.02 -26.38
C ASP A 55 -0.89 14.42 -26.38
N GLY A 56 -1.86 15.22 -25.96
CA GLY A 56 -3.29 14.86 -25.97
C GLY A 56 -3.96 14.76 -24.60
N ASN A 57 -3.21 14.84 -23.51
CA ASN A 57 -3.76 14.87 -22.15
C ASN A 57 -3.79 16.29 -21.58
N ALA A 58 -4.82 16.61 -20.80
CA ALA A 58 -4.85 17.85 -20.03
C ALA A 58 -3.83 17.77 -18.89
N VAL A 59 -2.76 18.57 -18.97
CA VAL A 59 -1.70 18.63 -17.96
C VAL A 59 -1.82 19.86 -17.05
N THR A 60 -1.19 19.79 -15.89
CA THR A 60 -0.96 20.92 -14.99
C THR A 60 0.18 21.80 -15.51
N THR A 61 0.37 22.97 -14.90
CA THR A 61 1.53 23.83 -15.19
C THR A 61 2.86 23.12 -14.92
N GLN A 62 2.85 22.12 -14.04
CA GLN A 62 4.00 21.29 -13.69
C GLN A 62 4.20 20.12 -14.66
N GLY A 63 3.36 20.00 -15.69
CA GLY A 63 3.50 19.00 -16.74
C GLY A 63 3.02 17.61 -16.35
N TRP A 64 2.15 17.48 -15.34
CA TRP A 64 1.53 16.20 -14.96
C TRP A 64 0.08 16.14 -15.40
N VAL A 65 -0.41 14.98 -15.82
CA VAL A 65 -1.83 14.79 -16.15
C VAL A 65 -2.74 15.16 -14.97
N ARG A 66 -3.89 15.76 -15.28
CA ARG A 66 -4.88 16.15 -14.26
C ARG A 66 -5.73 14.97 -13.78
N ASP A 67 -6.02 14.05 -14.68
CA ASP A 67 -6.82 12.86 -14.42
C ASP A 67 -6.06 11.62 -14.86
N VAL A 68 -6.32 10.50 -14.20
CA VAL A 68 -5.68 9.21 -14.49
C VAL A 68 -6.79 8.19 -14.76
N PRO A 69 -7.15 7.99 -16.03
CA PRO A 69 -8.10 6.97 -16.45
C PRO A 69 -7.57 5.55 -16.17
N ILE A 70 -8.48 4.65 -15.80
CA ILE A 70 -8.13 3.27 -15.42
C ILE A 70 -7.69 2.43 -16.62
N GLU A 71 -8.16 2.77 -17.82
CA GLU A 71 -7.86 2.12 -19.10
C GLU A 71 -6.40 2.27 -19.55
N TRP A 72 -5.60 3.11 -18.90
CA TRP A 72 -4.16 3.14 -19.15
C TRP A 72 -3.45 1.89 -18.61
N PHE A 73 -4.10 1.11 -17.75
CA PHE A 73 -3.48 0.04 -17.00
C PHE A 73 -4.05 -1.35 -17.33
N HIS A 74 -3.19 -2.21 -17.87
CA HIS A 74 -3.51 -3.61 -18.13
C HIS A 74 -2.35 -4.52 -17.67
N PRO A 75 -2.46 -5.27 -16.54
CA PRO A 75 -3.54 -5.19 -15.54
C PRO A 75 -3.46 -3.91 -14.68
N VAL A 76 -4.57 -3.55 -14.03
CA VAL A 76 -4.65 -2.41 -13.09
C VAL A 76 -3.73 -2.66 -11.88
N PRO A 77 -2.87 -1.71 -11.49
CA PRO A 77 -2.04 -1.86 -10.29
C PRO A 77 -2.92 -1.84 -9.05
N MET A 78 -3.12 -2.99 -8.42
CA MET A 78 -3.87 -3.11 -7.17
C MET A 78 -2.95 -2.99 -5.97
N ASN A 79 -3.46 -2.38 -4.91
CA ASN A 79 -2.82 -2.38 -3.62
C ASN A 79 -3.17 -3.71 -2.92
N PRO A 80 -2.19 -4.53 -2.52
CA PRO A 80 -2.45 -5.90 -2.05
C PRO A 80 -3.25 -5.96 -0.75
N TRP A 81 -3.30 -4.87 0.04
CA TRP A 81 -4.15 -4.81 1.24
C TRP A 81 -5.64 -4.55 0.91
N PHE A 82 -5.95 -4.09 -0.30
CA PHE A 82 -7.26 -3.55 -0.66
C PHE A 82 -7.74 -4.07 -2.03
N GLU A 83 -7.84 -5.38 -2.18
CA GLU A 83 -8.20 -6.04 -3.45
C GLU A 83 -9.69 -5.95 -3.85
N SER A 84 -10.53 -5.24 -3.08
CA SER A 84 -11.95 -5.10 -3.41
C SER A 84 -12.19 -4.09 -4.52
N THR A 85 -12.96 -4.50 -5.54
CA THR A 85 -13.36 -3.68 -6.69
C THR A 85 -14.39 -2.59 -6.38
N ASP A 86 -15.02 -2.62 -5.21
CA ASP A 86 -16.08 -1.68 -4.84
C ASP A 86 -15.55 -0.33 -4.35
N ARG A 87 -14.23 -0.21 -4.21
CA ARG A 87 -13.55 0.99 -3.74
C ARG A 87 -13.00 1.78 -4.93
N PRO A 88 -12.97 3.11 -4.87
CA PRO A 88 -12.19 3.89 -5.81
C PRO A 88 -10.74 3.37 -5.83
N TRP A 89 -10.18 3.13 -6.99
CA TRP A 89 -8.83 2.58 -7.08
C TRP A 89 -7.77 3.67 -6.81
N LEU A 90 -8.01 4.88 -7.31
CA LEU A 90 -7.12 6.04 -7.22
C LEU A 90 -7.89 7.30 -6.83
N GLU A 91 -7.33 8.06 -5.89
CA GLU A 91 -7.76 9.42 -5.56
C GLU A 91 -6.77 10.42 -6.16
N VAL A 92 -7.29 11.39 -6.91
CA VAL A 92 -6.51 12.51 -7.42
C VAL A 92 -6.61 13.68 -6.46
N ALA A 93 -5.46 14.22 -6.04
CA ALA A 93 -5.40 15.36 -5.13
C ALA A 93 -6.10 16.59 -5.72
N ALA A 94 -6.94 17.24 -4.92
CA ALA A 94 -7.57 18.49 -5.30
C ALA A 94 -6.50 19.57 -5.60
N PRO A 95 -6.75 20.51 -6.53
CA PRO A 95 -5.77 21.54 -6.90
C PRO A 95 -5.21 22.35 -5.71
N ARG A 96 -6.05 22.60 -4.70
CA ARG A 96 -5.66 23.29 -3.45
C ARG A 96 -4.60 22.55 -2.62
N ASP A 97 -4.51 21.24 -2.79
CA ASP A 97 -3.56 20.36 -2.10
C ASP A 97 -2.29 20.10 -2.95
N GLY A 98 -2.11 20.81 -4.08
CA GLY A 98 -1.02 20.59 -5.04
C GLY A 98 0.41 20.67 -4.47
N ARG A 99 0.61 21.31 -3.30
CA ARG A 99 1.92 21.36 -2.61
C ARG A 99 2.15 20.21 -1.63
N ARG A 100 1.13 19.41 -1.30
CA ARG A 100 1.25 18.27 -0.38
C ARG A 100 2.03 17.14 -1.04
N ARG A 101 2.91 16.51 -0.27
CA ARG A 101 3.62 15.29 -0.70
C ARG A 101 2.90 14.00 -0.27
N GLU A 102 2.03 14.13 0.72
CA GLU A 102 1.32 13.01 1.34
C GLU A 102 -0.20 13.27 1.35
N PRO A 103 -1.04 12.23 1.27
CA PRO A 103 -2.47 12.34 1.47
C PRO A 103 -2.79 12.80 2.89
N ARG A 104 -4.00 13.33 3.10
CA ARG A 104 -4.48 13.75 4.43
C ARG A 104 -4.65 12.56 5.38
N GLU A 105 -5.09 11.44 4.83
CA GLU A 105 -5.27 10.18 5.54
C GLU A 105 -4.39 9.15 4.85
N ILE A 106 -3.36 8.68 5.57
CA ILE A 106 -2.40 7.67 5.09
C ILE A 106 -2.97 6.24 5.21
N ALA A 107 -3.92 6.06 6.10
CA ALA A 107 -4.60 4.79 6.33
C ALA A 107 -6.01 4.82 5.74
N ILE A 108 -6.46 3.66 5.26
CA ILE A 108 -7.86 3.47 4.87
C ILE A 108 -8.65 3.09 6.12
N SER A 109 -9.59 3.95 6.48
CA SER A 109 -10.56 3.74 7.58
C SER A 109 -12.00 3.64 7.08
N ARG A 110 -12.28 4.10 5.86
CA ARG A 110 -13.62 4.14 5.25
C ARG A 110 -13.64 3.48 3.86
N PRO A 111 -14.78 2.90 3.44
CA PRO A 111 -14.88 2.21 2.15
C PRO A 111 -14.73 3.10 0.91
N ASP A 112 -15.01 4.39 1.04
CA ASP A 112 -14.95 5.40 -0.03
C ASP A 112 -13.52 5.89 -0.31
N GLN A 113 -12.55 5.49 0.49
CA GLN A 113 -11.16 5.93 0.32
C GLN A 113 -10.45 5.09 -0.71
N ALA A 114 -9.75 5.77 -1.62
CA ALA A 114 -8.95 5.09 -2.61
C ALA A 114 -7.68 4.47 -2.02
N ALA A 115 -7.26 3.34 -2.59
CA ALA A 115 -6.03 2.67 -2.16
C ALA A 115 -4.75 3.39 -2.61
N TRP A 116 -4.83 4.10 -3.73
CA TRP A 116 -3.78 4.95 -4.26
C TRP A 116 -4.16 6.42 -4.15
N TRP A 117 -3.15 7.26 -4.02
CA TRP A 117 -3.28 8.71 -4.08
C TRP A 117 -2.26 9.27 -5.07
N PHE A 118 -2.69 10.16 -5.96
CA PHE A 118 -1.84 10.84 -6.92
C PHE A 118 -2.01 12.36 -6.80
N ASN A 119 -0.92 13.10 -6.84
CA ASN A 119 -0.96 14.55 -6.85
C ASN A 119 -0.42 15.16 -8.15
N PRO A 120 -1.30 15.69 -9.03
CA PRO A 120 -0.91 16.38 -10.25
C PRO A 120 -0.04 17.64 -10.04
N GLY A 121 -0.05 18.21 -8.83
CA GLY A 121 0.72 19.41 -8.50
C GLY A 121 2.23 19.16 -8.38
N ASN A 122 2.64 17.92 -8.10
CA ASN A 122 4.05 17.56 -7.95
C ASN A 122 4.43 16.17 -8.48
N GLY A 123 3.49 15.39 -8.99
CA GLY A 123 3.71 14.06 -9.55
C GLY A 123 3.78 12.95 -8.50
N GLU A 124 3.60 13.24 -7.21
CA GLU A 124 3.75 12.24 -6.16
C GLU A 124 2.63 11.20 -6.23
N VAL A 125 3.02 9.92 -6.20
CA VAL A 125 2.12 8.77 -6.05
C VAL A 125 2.38 8.14 -4.71
N ARG A 126 1.31 7.86 -3.96
CA ARG A 126 1.37 7.25 -2.63
C ARG A 126 0.41 6.08 -2.51
N ALA A 127 0.86 5.03 -1.83
CA ALA A 127 0.03 3.91 -1.41
C ALA A 127 -0.54 4.22 -0.02
N ARG A 128 -1.86 4.12 0.15
CA ARG A 128 -2.44 4.03 1.49
C ARG A 128 -2.21 2.64 2.08
N VAL A 129 -2.18 2.56 3.40
CA VAL A 129 -1.90 1.33 4.15
C VAL A 129 -3.07 0.97 5.07
N PRO A 130 -3.19 -0.28 5.54
CA PRO A 130 -4.18 -0.62 6.55
C PRO A 130 -3.88 0.10 7.87
N GLN A 131 -4.94 0.42 8.62
CA GLN A 131 -4.81 0.89 9.99
C GLN A 131 -4.29 -0.25 10.87
N LEU A 132 -3.12 -0.07 11.47
CA LEU A 132 -2.56 -1.01 12.45
C LEU A 132 -2.95 -0.61 13.88
N ALA A 133 -2.62 -1.47 14.84
CA ALA A 133 -2.96 -1.32 16.25
C ALA A 133 -2.48 0.00 16.87
N THR A 134 -1.40 0.57 16.34
CA THR A 134 -0.89 1.88 16.77
C THR A 134 -0.66 2.79 15.57
N SER A 135 -0.79 4.10 15.79
CA SER A 135 -0.47 5.11 14.78
C SER A 135 1.00 5.05 14.36
N ALA A 136 1.91 4.74 15.30
CA ALA A 136 3.33 4.58 15.01
C ALA A 136 3.61 3.39 14.07
N ALA A 137 2.96 2.24 14.29
CA ALA A 137 3.07 1.09 13.40
C ALA A 137 2.50 1.41 12.01
N THR A 138 1.35 2.09 11.96
CA THR A 138 0.72 2.51 10.71
C THR A 138 1.63 3.46 9.92
N GLN A 139 2.24 4.44 10.59
CA GLN A 139 3.22 5.35 9.99
C GLN A 139 4.45 4.61 9.49
N ALA A 140 5.00 3.67 10.27
CA ALA A 140 6.15 2.88 9.87
C ALA A 140 5.87 2.04 8.62
N LEU A 141 4.70 1.39 8.54
CA LEU A 141 4.28 0.65 7.35
C LEU A 141 4.11 1.59 6.14
N TYR A 142 3.51 2.76 6.35
CA TYR A 142 3.37 3.77 5.32
C TYR A 142 4.72 4.22 4.76
N ASP A 143 5.68 4.49 5.64
CA ASP A 143 7.01 4.92 5.25
C ASP A 143 7.75 3.81 4.49
N LEU A 144 7.65 2.55 4.93
CA LEU A 144 8.26 1.40 4.24
C LEU A 144 7.75 1.18 2.81
N VAL A 145 6.50 1.55 2.53
CA VAL A 145 5.90 1.41 1.19
C VAL A 145 6.19 2.64 0.32
N ASN A 146 6.24 3.82 0.92
CA ASN A 146 6.28 5.08 0.18
C ASN A 146 7.68 5.69 0.03
N HIS A 147 8.61 5.42 0.94
CA HIS A 147 9.96 5.98 1.01
C HIS A 147 11.05 4.89 0.89
#